data_AF-A0A497LJ12-F1
#
_entry.id   AF-A0A497LJ12-F1
#
_cell.length_a   1.000
_cell.length_b   1.000
_cell.length_c   1.000
_cell.angle_alpha   90.00
_cell.angle_beta   90.00
_cell.angle_gamma   90.00
#
_symmetry.space_group_name_H-M   'P 1'
#
loop_
_entity.id
_entity.type
_entity.pdbx_description
1 polymer ?
#
loop_
_entity_poly.entity_id
_entity_poly.type
_entity_poly.pdbx_seq_one_letter_code
_entity_poly.pdbx_strand_id
1 'polypeptide(L)'
;MWEYRGYERYLTGIERLIKRINAHMPKNRKTLAQLLAEEEPSVEAVDGSKIYFKRRDLENLAGTVPRLMHSKLYLPIVVVRRLELGKGVYVLYGGKAEKKLVAELLGLQKDEGEIHLYRPQVSELLSKLKSLLTIGFEAPEEP
;
A
#
# COMPACT_ATOMS: atom_id res chain seq x y z
N MET A 1 -14.40 -35.99 10.91
CA MET A 1 -12.95 -35.78 11.14
C MET A 1 -12.07 -35.93 9.88
N TRP A 2 -12.60 -36.29 8.71
CA TRP A 2 -11.81 -36.45 7.46
C TRP A 2 -11.90 -35.22 6.52
N GLU A 3 -12.99 -34.45 6.58
CA GLU A 3 -13.17 -33.21 5.80
C GLU A 3 -12.17 -32.11 6.16
N TYR A 4 -11.77 -32.01 7.44
CA TYR A 4 -10.84 -30.98 7.90
C TYR A 4 -9.47 -31.08 7.21
N ARG A 5 -8.91 -32.29 6.98
CA ARG A 5 -7.58 -32.43 6.35
C ARG A 5 -7.50 -31.93 4.90
N GLY A 6 -8.61 -31.98 4.15
CA GLY A 6 -8.67 -31.44 2.80
C GLY A 6 -8.78 -29.91 2.79
N TYR A 7 -9.57 -29.38 3.72
CA TYR A 7 -9.77 -27.96 3.92
C TYR A 7 -8.47 -27.24 4.35
N GLU A 8 -7.75 -27.79 5.34
CA GLU A 8 -6.44 -27.29 5.78
C GLU A 8 -5.42 -27.17 4.62
N ARG A 9 -5.38 -28.20 3.75
CA ARG A 9 -4.50 -28.21 2.58
C ARG A 9 -4.87 -27.14 1.56
N TYR A 10 -6.16 -26.88 1.40
CA TYR A 10 -6.67 -25.83 0.51
C TYR A 10 -6.31 -24.44 1.03
N LEU A 11 -6.53 -24.17 2.32
CA LEU A 11 -6.17 -22.90 2.96
C LEU A 11 -4.66 -22.64 2.90
N THR A 12 -3.84 -23.64 3.24
CA THR A 12 -2.38 -23.58 3.07
C THR A 12 -1.98 -23.23 1.63
N GLY A 13 -2.73 -23.74 0.64
CA GLY A 13 -2.55 -23.42 -0.77
C GLY A 13 -2.82 -21.95 -1.08
N ILE A 14 -3.94 -21.41 -0.59
CA ILE A 14 -4.31 -19.99 -0.74
C ILE A 14 -3.27 -19.08 -0.09
N GLU A 15 -2.85 -19.38 1.13
CA GLU A 15 -1.83 -18.59 1.83
C GLU A 15 -0.52 -18.51 1.03
N ARG A 16 -0.08 -19.64 0.46
CA ARG A 16 1.13 -19.67 -0.39
C ARG A 16 0.97 -18.86 -1.67
N LEU A 17 -0.23 -18.81 -2.24
CA LEU A 17 -0.52 -17.98 -3.41
C LEU A 17 -0.50 -16.50 -3.03
N ILE A 18 -1.12 -16.13 -1.91
CA ILE A 18 -1.15 -14.74 -1.42
C ILE A 18 0.26 -14.26 -1.04
N LYS A 19 1.06 -15.10 -0.36
CA LYS A 19 2.47 -14.80 -0.08
C LYS A 19 3.27 -14.57 -1.36
N ARG A 20 3.05 -15.37 -2.40
CA ARG A 20 3.68 -15.17 -3.71
C ARG A 20 3.21 -13.89 -4.40
N ILE A 21 1.93 -13.59 -4.33
CA ILE A 21 1.39 -12.34 -4.89
C ILE A 21 1.97 -11.15 -4.14
N ASN A 22 2.13 -11.21 -2.82
CA ASN A 22 2.70 -10.11 -2.03
C ASN A 22 4.23 -10.06 -2.05
N ALA A 23 4.91 -10.87 -2.86
CA ALA A 23 6.37 -10.87 -2.97
C ALA A 23 6.93 -9.48 -3.39
N HIS A 24 6.18 -8.74 -4.23
CA HIS A 24 6.53 -7.37 -4.65
C HIS A 24 6.23 -6.30 -3.61
N MET A 25 5.64 -6.65 -2.47
CA MET A 25 5.31 -5.67 -1.43
C MET A 25 6.57 -5.11 -0.79
N PRO A 26 6.57 -3.82 -0.37
CA PRO A 26 7.70 -3.21 0.29
C PRO A 26 7.96 -3.91 1.62
N LYS A 27 9.16 -4.47 1.77
CA LYS A 27 9.68 -5.01 3.03
C LYS A 27 10.07 -3.90 3.99
N ASN A 28 10.62 -2.81 3.45
CA ASN A 28 10.91 -1.59 4.17
C ASN A 28 10.27 -0.39 3.46
N ARG A 29 10.08 0.70 4.21
CA ARG A 29 9.57 1.96 3.69
C ARG A 29 10.52 3.06 4.12
N LYS A 30 10.66 4.07 3.26
CA LYS A 30 11.48 5.26 3.53
C LYS A 30 10.61 6.50 3.46
N THR A 31 11.01 7.54 4.18
CA THR A 31 10.32 8.83 4.14
C THR A 31 10.53 9.51 2.79
N LEU A 32 9.59 10.37 2.39
CA LEU A 32 9.74 11.22 1.20
C LEU A 32 11.06 12.02 1.25
N ALA A 33 11.43 12.54 2.43
CA ALA A 33 12.69 13.26 2.62
C ALA A 33 13.93 12.39 2.31
N GLN A 34 13.96 11.14 2.79
CA GLN A 34 15.05 10.20 2.50
C GLN A 34 15.13 9.89 1.01
N LEU A 35 13.98 9.59 0.38
CA LEU A 35 13.93 9.22 -1.02
C LEU A 35 14.31 10.37 -1.97
N LEU A 36 14.00 11.63 -1.61
CA LEU A 36 14.42 12.79 -2.40
C LEU A 36 15.94 12.98 -2.40
N ALA A 37 16.62 12.57 -1.33
CA ALA A 37 18.07 12.68 -1.17
C ALA A 37 18.86 11.55 -1.87
N GLU A 38 18.20 10.46 -2.26
CA GLU A 38 18.84 9.32 -2.91
C GLU A 38 19.05 9.58 -4.41
N GLU A 39 20.22 9.25 -4.96
CA GLU A 39 20.44 9.36 -6.41
C GLU A 39 19.47 8.46 -7.19
N GLU A 40 19.30 7.22 -6.74
CA GLU A 40 18.35 6.23 -7.26
C GLU A 40 17.32 5.83 -6.18
N PRO A 41 16.20 6.57 -6.06
CA PRO A 41 15.24 6.35 -4.99
C PRO A 41 14.59 4.98 -5.09
N SER A 42 14.76 4.15 -4.07
CA SER A 42 14.19 2.80 -4.04
C SER A 42 13.99 2.24 -2.64
N VAL A 43 13.12 1.24 -2.52
CA VAL A 43 12.95 0.39 -1.32
C VAL A 43 13.07 -1.09 -1.69
N GLU A 44 13.33 -1.93 -0.69
CA GLU A 44 13.42 -3.38 -0.86
C GLU A 44 12.03 -4.01 -0.78
N ALA A 45 11.73 -4.94 -1.68
CA ALA A 45 10.53 -5.77 -1.63
C ALA A 45 10.75 -7.03 -0.77
N VAL A 46 9.69 -7.76 -0.46
CA VAL A 46 9.75 -8.98 0.36
C VAL A 46 10.62 -10.07 -0.29
N ASP A 47 10.61 -10.16 -1.63
CA ASP A 47 11.47 -11.08 -2.39
C ASP A 47 12.92 -10.62 -2.57
N GLY A 48 13.30 -9.47 -2.00
CA GLY A 48 14.63 -8.87 -2.13
C GLY A 48 14.85 -8.07 -3.41
N SER A 49 13.86 -7.98 -4.30
CA SER A 49 13.91 -7.06 -5.45
C SER A 49 13.80 -5.60 -4.99
N LYS A 50 14.09 -4.65 -5.88
CA LYS A 50 13.98 -3.21 -5.61
C LYS A 50 12.71 -2.64 -6.24
N ILE A 51 11.95 -1.88 -5.45
CA ILE A 51 10.87 -1.03 -5.92
C ILE A 51 11.45 0.36 -6.17
N TYR A 52 11.60 0.72 -7.44
CA TYR A 52 12.14 2.00 -7.85
C TYR A 52 11.05 3.07 -7.94
N PHE A 53 11.35 4.27 -7.47
CA PHE A 53 10.47 5.43 -7.61
C PHE A 53 10.97 6.36 -8.72
N LYS A 54 10.03 6.92 -9.49
CA LYS A 54 10.37 7.97 -10.44
C LYS A 54 10.63 9.26 -9.67
N ARG A 55 11.81 9.86 -9.85
CA ARG A 55 12.18 11.13 -9.20
C ARG A 55 11.12 12.22 -9.42
N ARG A 56 10.62 12.35 -10.65
CA ARG A 56 9.52 13.28 -10.97
C ARG A 56 8.26 13.05 -10.12
N ASP A 57 7.89 11.81 -9.83
CA ASP A 57 6.70 11.54 -9.01
C ASP A 57 6.95 11.97 -7.55
N LEU A 58 8.15 11.73 -7.00
CA LEU A 58 8.55 12.20 -5.67
C LEU A 58 8.53 13.73 -5.58
N GLU A 59 9.08 14.42 -6.57
CA GLU A 59 9.12 15.89 -6.64
C GLU A 59 7.73 16.49 -6.74
N ASN A 60 6.83 15.90 -7.53
CA ASN A 60 5.43 16.34 -7.61
C ASN A 60 4.74 16.21 -6.26
N LEU A 61 4.93 15.09 -5.56
CA LEU A 61 4.38 14.90 -4.22
C LEU A 61 4.96 15.93 -3.24
N ALA A 62 6.28 16.15 -3.29
CA ALA A 62 6.98 17.10 -2.44
C ALA A 62 6.52 18.54 -2.63
N GLY A 63 6.15 18.92 -3.85
CA GLY A 63 5.57 20.24 -4.17
C GLY A 63 4.11 20.39 -3.74
N THR A 64 3.39 19.29 -3.55
CA THR A 64 1.97 19.30 -3.14
C THR A 64 1.81 19.29 -1.62
N VAL A 65 2.70 18.62 -0.88
CA VAL A 65 2.59 18.46 0.58
C VAL A 65 3.52 19.42 1.35
N PRO A 66 3.13 19.90 2.54
CA PRO A 66 4.00 20.73 3.37
C PRO A 66 5.33 20.05 3.72
N ARG A 67 6.43 20.81 3.77
CA ARG A 67 7.78 20.29 4.10
C ARG A 67 7.84 19.50 5.41
N LEU A 68 7.07 19.90 6.41
CA LEU A 68 6.95 19.21 7.71
C LEU A 68 6.45 17.76 7.59
N MET A 69 5.75 17.43 6.49
CA MET A 69 5.30 16.07 6.22
C MET A 69 6.35 15.21 5.50
N HIS A 70 7.40 15.80 4.92
CA HIS A 70 8.37 15.04 4.11
C HIS A 70 9.10 13.98 4.95
N SER A 71 9.35 14.25 6.23
CA SER A 71 9.96 13.30 7.17
C SER A 71 8.95 12.36 7.84
N LYS A 72 7.65 12.51 7.58
CA LYS A 72 6.58 11.71 8.18
C LYS A 72 5.85 10.82 7.18
N LEU A 73 5.94 11.14 5.89
CA LEU A 73 5.31 10.39 4.80
C LEU A 73 6.22 9.26 4.35
N TYR A 74 5.86 8.04 4.68
CA TYR A 74 6.55 6.83 4.23
C TYR A 74 6.03 6.38 2.88
N LEU A 75 6.94 5.93 2.02
CA LEU A 75 6.64 5.46 0.67
C LEU A 75 7.13 4.01 0.45
N PRO A 76 6.45 3.24 -0.43
CA PRO A 76 5.24 3.63 -1.16
C PRO A 76 4.03 3.76 -0.22
N ILE A 77 2.99 4.46 -0.68
CA ILE A 77 1.65 4.37 -0.10
C ILE A 77 1.12 2.97 -0.40
N VAL A 78 0.71 2.26 0.65
CA VAL A 78 0.30 0.85 0.53
C VAL A 78 -1.23 0.78 0.64
N VAL A 79 -1.85 0.20 -0.38
CA VAL A 79 -3.29 -0.08 -0.39
C VAL A 79 -3.47 -1.59 -0.44
N VAL A 80 -4.23 -2.16 0.49
CA VAL A 80 -4.40 -3.61 0.61
C VAL A 80 -5.81 -3.99 0.26
N ARG A 81 -5.98 -4.94 -0.65
CA ARG A 81 -7.30 -5.50 -0.96
C ARG A 81 -7.68 -6.50 0.11
N ARG A 82 -8.75 -6.21 0.87
CA ARG A 82 -9.33 -7.13 1.85
C ARG A 82 -10.44 -7.94 1.21
N LEU A 83 -10.24 -9.24 1.09
CA LEU A 83 -11.20 -10.14 0.45
C LEU A 83 -12.46 -10.35 1.33
N GLU A 84 -12.32 -10.26 2.65
CA GLU A 84 -13.40 -10.44 3.64
C GLU A 84 -14.44 -9.32 3.62
N LEU A 85 -14.00 -8.07 3.42
CA LEU A 85 -14.87 -6.89 3.46
C LEU A 85 -15.78 -6.78 2.23
N GLY A 86 -15.73 -7.75 1.32
CA GLY A 86 -16.55 -7.83 0.12
C GLY A 86 -15.82 -7.43 -1.16
N LYS A 87 -16.56 -7.47 -2.27
CA LYS A 87 -15.98 -7.30 -3.61
C LYS A 87 -15.50 -5.86 -3.82
N GLY A 88 -14.18 -5.71 -3.91
CA GLY A 88 -13.56 -4.46 -4.37
C GLY A 88 -13.34 -3.43 -3.27
N VAL A 89 -13.32 -3.85 -2.01
CA VAL A 89 -12.89 -3.04 -0.88
C VAL A 89 -11.37 -3.12 -0.74
N TYR A 90 -10.77 -1.95 -0.60
CA TYR A 90 -9.36 -1.78 -0.32
C TYR A 90 -9.21 -0.96 0.96
N VAL A 91 -8.14 -1.22 1.70
CA VAL A 91 -7.83 -0.51 2.94
C VAL A 91 -6.47 0.17 2.77
N LEU A 92 -6.41 1.44 3.17
CA LEU A 92 -5.14 2.16 3.22
C LEU A 92 -4.31 1.70 4.43
N TYR A 93 -3.10 1.23 4.17
CA TYR A 93 -2.11 0.91 5.20
C TYR A 93 -1.16 2.08 5.44
N GLY A 94 -0.92 2.40 6.71
CA GLY A 94 -0.04 3.49 7.11
C GLY A 94 -0.57 4.28 8.31
N GLY A 95 0.19 5.30 8.69
CA GLY A 95 -0.11 6.16 9.82
C GLY A 95 -0.96 7.37 9.44
N LYS A 96 -1.02 8.33 10.36
CA LYS A 96 -1.81 9.56 10.20
C LYS A 96 -1.37 10.40 9.00
N ALA A 97 -0.07 10.41 8.67
CA ALA A 97 0.46 11.18 7.55
C ALA A 97 -0.04 10.64 6.21
N GLU A 98 0.05 9.32 5.98
CA GLU A 98 -0.42 8.69 4.75
C GLU A 98 -1.94 8.81 4.61
N LYS A 99 -2.67 8.60 5.71
CA LYS A 99 -4.13 8.76 5.74
C LYS A 99 -4.55 10.17 5.37
N LYS A 100 -3.90 11.18 5.94
CA LYS A 100 -4.16 12.58 5.64
C LYS A 100 -3.87 12.91 4.18
N LEU A 101 -2.73 12.47 3.64
CA LEU A 101 -2.40 12.64 2.23
C LEU A 101 -3.47 12.04 1.31
N VAL A 102 -3.87 10.80 1.56
CA VAL A 102 -4.88 10.12 0.73
C VAL A 102 -6.25 10.79 0.85
N ALA A 103 -6.64 11.23 2.05
CA ALA A 103 -7.88 11.97 2.26
C ALA A 103 -7.88 13.28 1.47
N GLU A 104 -6.79 14.05 1.52
CA GLU A 104 -6.62 15.30 0.74
C GLU A 104 -6.67 15.03 -0.76
N LEU A 105 -5.97 14.01 -1.26
CA LEU A 105 -5.94 13.66 -2.69
C LEU A 105 -7.30 13.23 -3.24
N LEU A 106 -8.14 12.62 -2.40
CA LEU A 106 -9.48 12.13 -2.75
C LEU A 106 -10.61 13.09 -2.34
N GLY A 107 -10.29 14.23 -1.72
CA GLY A 107 -11.30 15.17 -1.22
C GLY A 107 -12.19 14.60 -0.11
N LEU A 108 -11.69 13.66 0.69
CA LEU A 108 -12.43 13.03 1.78
C LEU A 108 -12.28 13.86 3.06
N GLN A 109 -13.40 14.13 3.74
CA GLN A 109 -13.38 14.69 5.10
C GLN A 109 -13.33 13.55 6.12
N LYS A 110 -12.12 13.00 6.33
CA LYS A 110 -11.86 11.98 7.34
C LYS A 110 -10.60 12.33 8.11
N ASP A 111 -10.77 12.58 9.40
CA ASP A 111 -9.67 12.90 10.30
C ASP A 111 -9.10 11.68 11.02
N GLU A 112 -9.90 10.61 11.19
CA GLU A 112 -9.56 9.45 12.01
C GLU A 112 -10.15 8.13 11.47
N GLY A 113 -9.53 7.01 11.86
CA GLY A 113 -9.99 5.65 11.54
C GLY A 113 -9.36 5.00 10.31
N GLU A 114 -9.98 3.91 9.85
CA GLU A 114 -9.58 3.17 8.65
C GLU A 114 -10.16 3.83 7.39
N ILE A 115 -9.33 3.98 6.35
CA ILE A 115 -9.78 4.51 5.06
C ILE A 115 -10.09 3.32 4.16
N HIS A 116 -11.38 3.10 3.94
CA HIS A 116 -11.90 2.18 2.93
C HIS A 116 -11.96 2.88 1.60
N LEU A 117 -11.39 2.23 0.59
CA LEU A 117 -11.28 2.69 -0.77
C LEU A 117 -11.97 1.69 -1.69
N TYR A 118 -12.65 2.20 -2.69
CA TYR A 118 -13.24 1.42 -3.77
C TYR A 118 -12.42 1.57 -5.05
N ARG A 119 -12.69 0.70 -6.04
CA ARG A 119 -11.96 0.70 -7.32
C ARG A 119 -11.79 2.09 -7.97
N PRO A 120 -12.81 2.97 -8.03
CA PRO A 120 -12.63 4.30 -8.61
C PRO A 120 -11.60 5.14 -7.85
N GLN A 121 -11.63 5.12 -6.52
CA GLN A 121 -10.70 5.86 -5.67
C GLN A 121 -9.28 5.30 -5.79
N VAL A 122 -9.11 3.98 -5.85
CA VAL A 122 -7.80 3.36 -6.09
C VAL A 122 -7.27 3.74 -7.48
N SER A 123 -8.12 3.75 -8.50
CA SER A 123 -7.76 4.19 -9.85
C SER A 123 -7.32 5.65 -9.87
N GLU A 124 -8.00 6.52 -9.13
CA GLU A 124 -7.63 7.91 -8.98
C GLU A 124 -6.27 8.07 -8.27
N LEU A 125 -6.04 7.33 -7.17
CA LEU A 125 -4.76 7.32 -6.48
C LEU A 125 -3.61 6.82 -7.36
N LEU A 126 -3.83 5.77 -8.16
CA LEU A 126 -2.85 5.29 -9.14
C LEU A 126 -2.46 6.38 -10.16
N SER A 127 -3.43 7.16 -10.61
CA SER A 127 -3.19 8.28 -11.54
C SER A 127 -2.37 9.40 -10.89
N LYS A 128 -2.65 9.74 -9.63
CA LYS A 128 -1.97 10.82 -8.89
C LYS A 128 -0.59 10.43 -8.37
N LEU A 129 -0.47 9.25 -7.76
CA LEU A 129 0.73 8.80 -7.05
C LEU A 129 1.67 7.94 -7.92
N LYS A 130 1.15 7.25 -8.93
CA LYS A 130 1.95 6.48 -9.90
C LYS A 130 2.94 5.53 -9.22
N SER A 131 4.26 5.75 -9.39
CA SER A 131 5.30 4.90 -8.81
C SER A 131 5.34 4.94 -7.27
N LEU A 132 4.65 5.89 -6.64
CA LEU A 132 4.63 6.06 -5.19
C LEU A 132 3.54 5.23 -4.49
N LEU A 133 2.75 4.44 -5.22
CA LEU A 133 1.69 3.60 -4.67
C LEU A 133 1.92 2.14 -5.03
N THR A 134 1.65 1.25 -4.09
CA THR A 134 1.65 -0.21 -4.30
C THR A 134 0.36 -0.83 -3.78
N ILE A 135 -0.03 -1.94 -4.39
CA ILE A 135 -1.25 -2.67 -4.04
C ILE A 135 -0.86 -4.08 -3.55
N GLY A 136 -1.32 -4.41 -2.35
CA GLY A 136 -1.19 -5.74 -1.76
C GLY A 136 -2.52 -6.46 -1.64
N PHE A 137 -2.47 -7.73 -1.26
CA PHE A 137 -3.64 -8.57 -1.05
C PHE A 137 -3.59 -9.16 0.36
N GLU A 138 -4.67 -9.03 1.11
CA GLU A 138 -4.81 -9.68 2.41
C GLU A 138 -5.72 -10.90 2.26
N ALA A 139 -5.23 -12.02 2.78
CA ALA A 139 -6.05 -13.22 2.91
C ALA A 139 -7.11 -12.97 3.97
N PRO A 140 -8.27 -13.64 3.87
CA PRO A 140 -9.12 -13.76 5.03
C PRO A 140 -8.36 -14.42 6.20
N GLU A 141 -8.46 -13.86 7.40
CA GLU A 141 -8.11 -14.56 8.63
C GLU A 141 -9.26 -15.52 8.96
N GLU A 142 -8.93 -16.70 9.48
CA GLU A 142 -9.97 -17.64 9.92
C GLU A 142 -10.82 -17.00 11.04
N PRO A 143 -12.16 -17.19 11.02
CA PRO A 143 -13.03 -16.81 12.12
C PRO A 143 -12.85 -17.70 13.36
#